data_AF-A0A1C6NHT9-F1
#
_entry.id   AF-A0A1C6NHT9-F1
#
_cell.length_a   1.000
_cell.length_b   1.000
_cell.length_c   1.000
_cell.angle_alpha   90.00
_cell.angle_beta   90.00
_cell.angle_gamma   90.00
#
_symmetry.space_group_name_H-M   'P 1'
#
loop_
_entity.id
_entity.type
_entity.pdbx_description
1 polymer ?
#
loop_
_entity_poly.entity_id
_entity_poly.type
_entity_poly.pdbx_seq_one_letter_code
_entity_poly.pdbx_strand_id
1 'polypeptide(L)'
;MVKEEKNVQENGAPKPAGTGRSTPSGKAAKSEQTRTLILETALRLFAERGYDRTTMRAIAQEAGVSVGNAYYYFSSKEHLVQGFYDRIAAEHAQAVRPVLAAESELADRVRGLLLVWLDVAEPYHRFAAQFFKNAADPESPLSPFSDESVAAREAAIALHREALAGSSTKSDPELAPLLPELLWLMQMGLVLFWVYDRSPGAERSRRLVERTAPIAARAIALSRFRVLRPLVRQVHALLVEFMPVPDGRDGHEERPVRSG
;
A
#
# COMPACT_ATOMS: atom_id res chain seq x y z
N MET A 1 -1.66 69.11 -67.38
CA MET A 1 -0.80 69.41 -66.21
C MET A 1 -1.56 68.95 -64.98
N VAL A 2 -1.03 68.14 -64.06
CA VAL A 2 0.35 67.61 -63.88
C VAL A 2 0.30 66.05 -63.76
N LYS A 3 1.44 65.38 -63.70
CA LYS A 3 1.63 63.90 -63.70
C LYS A 3 1.92 63.31 -62.30
N GLU A 4 1.79 61.98 -62.21
CA GLU A 4 2.67 60.94 -61.59
C GLU A 4 4.01 61.44 -60.95
N GLU A 5 4.65 60.86 -59.92
CA GLU A 5 4.54 59.69 -59.00
C GLU A 5 5.68 59.85 -57.91
N LYS A 6 6.16 58.99 -56.97
CA LYS A 6 6.04 57.62 -56.36
C LYS A 6 6.93 57.66 -55.05
N ASN A 7 7.01 56.73 -54.08
CA ASN A 7 6.12 55.79 -53.37
C ASN A 7 6.93 55.09 -52.21
N VAL A 8 6.26 54.42 -51.25
CA VAL A 8 6.77 53.48 -50.18
C VAL A 8 7.50 54.05 -48.94
N GLN A 9 6.98 53.68 -47.75
CA GLN A 9 7.66 53.24 -46.48
C GLN A 9 6.87 53.68 -45.22
N GLU A 10 6.80 52.95 -44.09
CA GLU A 10 6.84 51.50 -43.84
C GLU A 10 6.18 51.18 -42.47
N ASN A 11 5.94 49.91 -42.11
CA ASN A 11 5.14 49.53 -40.94
C ASN A 11 5.81 49.80 -39.57
N GLY A 12 5.10 50.47 -38.67
CA GLY A 12 5.44 50.56 -37.24
C GLY A 12 4.54 49.66 -36.37
N ALA A 13 5.07 48.52 -35.89
CA ALA A 13 4.33 47.57 -35.05
C ALA A 13 4.81 47.59 -33.57
N PRO A 14 3.91 47.66 -32.57
CA PRO A 14 4.29 47.53 -31.17
C PRO A 14 4.63 46.07 -30.81
N LYS A 15 5.72 45.91 -30.05
CA LYS A 15 6.31 44.61 -29.69
C LYS A 15 5.45 43.88 -28.62
N PRO A 16 5.00 42.63 -28.84
CA PRO A 16 4.25 41.90 -27.83
C PRO A 16 5.14 41.52 -26.64
N ALA A 17 4.66 41.76 -25.42
CA ALA A 17 5.34 41.35 -24.19
C ALA A 17 5.23 39.82 -23.99
N GLY A 18 6.37 39.16 -23.79
CA GLY A 18 6.43 37.70 -23.66
C GLY A 18 5.88 37.19 -22.33
N THR A 19 4.60 36.81 -22.29
CA THR A 19 4.01 36.13 -21.13
C THR A 19 4.41 34.65 -21.10
N GLY A 20 5.57 34.37 -20.50
CA GLY A 20 6.09 33.01 -20.29
C GLY A 20 5.24 32.18 -19.31
N ARG A 21 4.07 31.70 -19.77
CA ARG A 21 3.22 30.76 -19.03
C ARG A 21 3.88 29.37 -18.97
N SER A 22 4.82 29.22 -18.05
CA SER A 22 5.33 27.90 -17.66
C SER A 22 4.22 27.07 -17.00
N THR A 23 3.77 26.01 -17.67
CA THR A 23 2.62 25.20 -17.26
C THR A 23 2.91 24.46 -15.95
N PRO A 24 2.04 24.50 -14.92
CA PRO A 24 2.30 23.87 -13.62
C PRO A 24 2.61 22.36 -13.69
N SER A 25 1.96 21.66 -14.63
CA SER A 25 2.10 20.21 -14.87
C SER A 25 3.56 19.72 -14.94
N GLY A 26 4.42 20.43 -15.67
CA GLY A 26 5.81 19.98 -15.89
C GLY A 26 6.67 19.99 -14.62
N LYS A 27 6.34 20.82 -13.61
CA LYS A 27 7.02 20.80 -12.31
C LYS A 27 6.56 19.64 -11.44
N ALA A 28 5.26 19.38 -11.39
CA ALA A 28 4.69 18.26 -10.63
C ALA A 28 5.19 16.91 -11.15
N ALA A 29 5.16 16.69 -12.46
CA ALA A 29 5.65 15.45 -13.08
C ALA A 29 7.14 15.19 -12.78
N LYS A 30 7.99 16.22 -12.86
CA LYS A 30 9.42 16.10 -12.51
C LYS A 30 9.65 15.88 -11.01
N SER A 31 8.77 16.42 -10.16
CA SER A 31 8.79 16.21 -8.72
C SER A 31 8.57 14.73 -8.38
N GLU A 32 7.52 14.11 -8.92
CA GLU A 32 7.23 12.70 -8.64
C GLU A 32 8.27 11.75 -9.27
N GLN A 33 8.76 12.04 -10.48
CA GLN A 33 9.90 11.30 -11.06
C GLN A 33 11.13 11.31 -10.13
N THR A 34 11.37 12.42 -9.44
CA THR A 34 12.48 12.53 -8.47
C THR A 34 12.19 11.72 -7.21
N ARG A 35 10.95 11.75 -6.70
CA ARG A 35 10.49 10.93 -5.55
C ARG A 35 10.64 9.43 -5.82
N THR A 36 10.16 8.97 -6.97
CA THR A 36 10.27 7.57 -7.41
C THR A 36 11.73 7.12 -7.54
N LEU A 37 12.58 7.92 -8.18
CA LEU A 37 14.01 7.61 -8.34
C LEU A 37 14.72 7.41 -6.98
N ILE A 38 14.40 8.25 -5.98
CA ILE A 38 14.96 8.13 -4.63
C ILE A 38 14.46 6.84 -3.95
N LEU A 39 13.17 6.53 -4.07
CA LEU A 39 12.55 5.33 -3.48
C LEU A 39 13.10 4.03 -4.09
N GLU A 40 13.18 3.95 -5.41
CA GLU A 40 13.76 2.80 -6.12
C GLU A 40 15.24 2.60 -5.78
N THR A 41 16.01 3.70 -5.72
CA THR A 41 17.41 3.65 -5.29
C THR A 41 17.54 3.18 -3.84
N ALA A 42 16.68 3.66 -2.93
CA ALA A 42 16.66 3.20 -1.54
C ALA A 42 16.38 1.70 -1.43
N LEU A 43 15.33 1.21 -2.09
CA LEU A 43 14.93 -0.20 -2.05
C LEU A 43 16.02 -1.12 -2.65
N ARG A 44 16.65 -0.72 -3.75
CA ARG A 44 17.81 -1.43 -4.31
C ARG A 44 18.97 -1.46 -3.30
N LEU A 45 19.33 -0.33 -2.71
CA LEU A 45 20.40 -0.26 -1.72
C LEU A 45 20.08 -1.07 -0.45
N PHE A 46 18.83 -1.12 -0.01
CA PHE A 46 18.40 -1.99 1.08
C PHE A 46 18.51 -3.48 0.69
N ALA A 47 18.23 -3.87 -0.55
CA ALA A 47 18.35 -5.25 -1.05
C ALA A 47 19.81 -5.68 -1.38
N GLU A 48 20.71 -4.73 -1.61
CA GLU A 48 22.16 -4.94 -1.81
C GLU A 48 22.93 -4.95 -0.48
N ARG A 49 22.68 -3.95 0.37
CA ARG A 49 23.53 -3.57 1.51
C ARG A 49 22.84 -3.79 2.86
N GLY A 50 21.52 -4.02 2.89
CA GLY A 50 20.71 -4.10 4.10
C GLY A 50 20.25 -2.72 4.59
N TYR A 51 19.11 -2.70 5.28
CA TYR A 51 18.48 -1.45 5.77
C TYR A 51 19.40 -0.66 6.71
N ASP A 52 19.98 -1.32 7.70
CA ASP A 52 20.74 -0.67 8.79
C ASP A 52 21.98 0.06 8.23
N ARG A 53 22.73 -0.61 7.36
CA ARG A 53 23.99 -0.11 6.77
C ARG A 53 23.79 0.94 5.67
N THR A 54 22.56 1.11 5.18
CA THR A 54 22.23 2.13 4.19
C THR A 54 21.90 3.45 4.88
N THR A 55 22.30 4.58 4.28
CA THR A 55 22.09 5.94 4.82
C THR A 55 21.45 6.85 3.78
N MET A 56 20.71 7.88 4.23
CA MET A 56 20.13 8.91 3.34
C MET A 56 21.18 9.58 2.45
N ARG A 57 22.41 9.76 2.95
CA ARG A 57 23.54 10.29 2.18
C ARG A 57 23.95 9.36 1.03
N ALA A 58 24.05 8.06 1.29
CA ALA A 58 24.37 7.06 0.27
C ALA A 58 23.25 6.96 -0.78
N ILE A 59 21.97 6.99 -0.36
CA ILE A 59 20.81 7.00 -1.25
C ILE A 59 20.83 8.23 -2.16
N ALA A 60 21.04 9.43 -1.59
CA ALA A 60 21.10 10.67 -2.37
C ALA A 60 22.22 10.65 -3.40
N GLN A 61 23.42 10.22 -3.00
CA GLN A 61 24.59 10.11 -3.88
C GLN A 61 24.35 9.11 -5.03
N GLU A 62 23.82 7.92 -4.73
CA GLU A 62 23.53 6.87 -5.71
C GLU A 62 22.39 7.27 -6.66
N ALA A 63 21.40 8.04 -6.18
CA ALA A 63 20.30 8.58 -6.98
C ALA A 63 20.65 9.86 -7.76
N GLY A 64 21.90 10.37 -7.64
CA GLY A 64 22.34 11.58 -8.32
C GLY A 64 21.69 12.89 -7.83
N VAL A 65 21.15 12.91 -6.61
CA VAL A 65 20.47 14.08 -6.02
C VAL A 65 21.26 14.67 -4.84
N SER A 66 21.00 15.94 -4.49
CA SER A 66 21.55 16.50 -3.27
C SER A 66 20.91 15.86 -2.03
N VAL A 67 21.65 15.78 -0.92
CA VAL A 67 21.16 15.20 0.34
C VAL A 67 19.94 15.98 0.86
N GLY A 68 19.92 17.31 0.72
CA GLY A 68 18.75 18.13 1.06
C GLY A 68 17.53 17.86 0.18
N ASN A 69 17.73 17.57 -1.12
CA ASN A 69 16.65 17.16 -2.01
C ASN A 69 16.11 15.76 -1.66
N ALA A 70 16.96 14.84 -1.21
CA ALA A 70 16.48 13.55 -0.68
C ALA A 70 15.62 13.72 0.58
N TYR A 71 16.08 14.52 1.55
CA TYR A 71 15.32 14.83 2.77
C TYR A 71 14.03 15.63 2.53
N TYR A 72 13.93 16.38 1.44
CA TYR A 72 12.70 17.07 1.03
C TYR A 72 11.58 16.08 0.62
N TYR A 73 11.91 14.94 0.00
CA TYR A 73 10.92 13.92 -0.35
C TYR A 73 10.68 12.89 0.76
N PHE A 74 11.72 12.57 1.54
CA PHE A 74 11.66 11.58 2.60
C PHE A 74 12.49 12.06 3.81
N SER A 75 11.82 12.47 4.87
CA SER A 75 12.43 13.03 6.10
C SER A 75 13.34 12.03 6.83
N SER A 76 13.15 10.72 6.66
CA SER A 76 13.96 9.68 7.29
C SER A 76 14.03 8.38 6.45
N LYS A 77 14.77 7.37 6.93
CA LYS A 77 14.83 6.05 6.25
C LYS A 77 13.52 5.26 6.40
N GLU A 78 12.82 5.52 7.49
CA GLU A 78 11.55 4.91 7.87
C GLU A 78 10.46 5.42 6.93
N HIS A 79 10.49 6.72 6.59
CA HIS A 79 9.59 7.30 5.58
C HIS A 79 9.80 6.72 4.17
N LEU A 80 10.99 6.20 3.82
CA LEU A 80 11.20 5.47 2.56
C LEU A 80 10.55 4.07 2.59
N VAL A 81 10.43 3.44 3.76
CA VAL A 81 9.70 2.18 3.92
C VAL A 81 8.20 2.42 3.85
N GLN A 82 7.70 3.47 4.52
CA GLN A 82 6.29 3.83 4.41
C GLN A 82 5.91 4.22 2.98
N GLY A 83 6.75 4.99 2.28
CA GLY A 83 6.57 5.27 0.84
C GLY A 83 6.64 4.03 -0.07
N PHE A 84 7.27 2.94 0.37
CA PHE A 84 7.21 1.63 -0.29
C PHE A 84 5.91 0.88 0.03
N TYR A 85 5.42 0.94 1.27
CA TYR A 85 4.12 0.38 1.65
C TYR A 85 2.95 1.07 0.94
N ASP A 86 2.98 2.41 0.84
CA ASP A 86 2.06 3.18 -0.02
C ASP A 86 2.10 2.68 -1.47
N ARG A 87 3.32 2.50 -2.02
CA ARG A 87 3.49 2.10 -3.42
C ARG A 87 2.99 0.68 -3.69
N ILE A 88 3.36 -0.30 -2.87
CA ILE A 88 2.92 -1.69 -3.08
C ILE A 88 1.41 -1.85 -2.86
N ALA A 89 0.81 -1.08 -1.95
CA ALA A 89 -0.65 -1.01 -1.79
C ALA A 89 -1.33 -0.40 -3.03
N ALA A 90 -0.77 0.68 -3.60
CA ALA A 90 -1.29 1.30 -4.82
C ALA A 90 -1.12 0.41 -6.07
N GLU A 91 0.04 -0.24 -6.23
CA GLU A 91 0.33 -1.21 -7.30
C GLU A 91 -0.66 -2.40 -7.23
N HIS A 92 -0.89 -2.94 -6.02
CA HIS A 92 -1.86 -4.01 -5.79
C HIS A 92 -3.30 -3.55 -6.05
N ALA A 93 -3.70 -2.39 -5.54
CA ALA A 93 -5.03 -1.81 -5.74
C ALA A 93 -5.33 -1.48 -7.21
N GLN A 94 -4.31 -1.17 -8.02
CA GLN A 94 -4.47 -1.01 -9.47
C GLN A 94 -4.59 -2.35 -10.18
N ALA A 95 -3.71 -3.31 -9.87
CA ALA A 95 -3.63 -4.60 -10.55
C ALA A 95 -4.82 -5.53 -10.25
N VAL A 96 -5.43 -5.43 -9.05
CA VAL A 96 -6.49 -6.37 -8.61
C VAL A 96 -7.88 -6.04 -9.17
N ARG A 97 -8.13 -4.78 -9.56
CA ARG A 97 -9.42 -4.30 -10.11
C ARG A 97 -10.04 -5.17 -11.20
N PRO A 98 -9.35 -5.59 -12.27
CA PRO A 98 -9.96 -6.47 -13.29
C PRO A 98 -10.42 -7.81 -12.71
N VAL A 99 -9.74 -8.35 -11.69
CA VAL A 99 -10.12 -9.61 -11.04
C VAL A 99 -11.34 -9.40 -10.13
N LEU A 100 -11.37 -8.30 -9.36
CA LEU A 100 -12.55 -7.91 -8.57
C LEU A 100 -13.73 -7.39 -9.41
N ALA A 101 -13.55 -7.19 -10.72
CA ALA A 101 -14.63 -6.91 -11.67
C ALA A 101 -15.17 -8.18 -12.36
N ALA A 102 -14.34 -9.23 -12.50
CA ALA A 102 -14.71 -10.47 -13.19
C ALA A 102 -15.32 -11.52 -12.25
N GLU A 103 -14.76 -11.70 -11.05
CA GLU A 103 -15.13 -12.79 -10.13
C GLU A 103 -16.26 -12.40 -9.17
N SER A 104 -17.29 -13.24 -9.04
CA SER A 104 -18.44 -13.00 -8.13
C SER A 104 -18.47 -13.91 -6.89
N GLU A 105 -17.75 -15.02 -6.92
CA GLU A 105 -17.66 -15.96 -5.81
C GLU A 105 -16.50 -15.60 -4.86
N LEU A 106 -16.76 -15.64 -3.55
CA LEU A 106 -15.80 -15.11 -2.56
C LEU A 106 -14.47 -15.86 -2.57
N ALA A 107 -14.48 -17.17 -2.83
CA ALA A 107 -13.27 -17.99 -2.93
C ALA A 107 -12.36 -17.52 -4.08
N ASP A 108 -12.97 -17.09 -5.19
CA ASP A 108 -12.27 -16.72 -6.42
C ASP A 108 -11.78 -15.27 -6.32
N ARG A 109 -12.59 -14.36 -5.74
CA ARG A 109 -12.19 -12.99 -5.39
C ARG A 109 -11.01 -12.96 -4.40
N VAL A 110 -11.05 -13.76 -3.33
CA VAL A 110 -9.96 -13.83 -2.33
C VAL A 110 -8.71 -14.51 -2.90
N ARG A 111 -8.85 -15.58 -3.69
CA ARG A 111 -7.71 -16.18 -4.41
C ARG A 111 -7.05 -15.16 -5.32
N GLY A 112 -7.85 -14.49 -6.16
CA GLY A 112 -7.40 -13.48 -7.11
C GLY A 112 -6.65 -12.33 -6.43
N LEU A 113 -7.22 -11.78 -5.35
CA LEU A 113 -6.59 -10.71 -4.57
C LEU A 113 -5.19 -11.10 -4.07
N LEU A 114 -5.05 -12.31 -3.52
CA LEU A 114 -3.79 -12.77 -2.94
C LEU A 114 -2.76 -13.23 -3.98
N LEU A 115 -3.19 -13.78 -5.12
CA LEU A 115 -2.29 -14.11 -6.23
C LEU A 115 -1.75 -12.84 -6.90
N VAL A 116 -2.61 -11.84 -7.17
CA VAL A 116 -2.16 -10.55 -7.72
C VAL A 116 -1.25 -9.81 -6.74
N TRP A 117 -1.46 -9.95 -5.42
CA TRP A 117 -0.50 -9.43 -4.44
C TRP A 117 0.88 -10.09 -4.58
N LEU A 118 0.95 -11.42 -4.75
CA LEU A 118 2.22 -12.12 -4.97
C LEU A 118 2.90 -11.68 -6.28
N ASP A 119 2.14 -11.43 -7.35
CA ASP A 119 2.67 -10.94 -8.63
C ASP A 119 3.27 -9.52 -8.52
N VAL A 120 2.62 -8.64 -7.76
CA VAL A 120 3.12 -7.29 -7.45
C VAL A 120 4.30 -7.33 -6.48
N ALA A 121 4.32 -8.29 -5.54
CA ALA A 121 5.35 -8.40 -4.52
C ALA A 121 6.65 -9.07 -5.02
N GLU A 122 6.59 -9.94 -6.04
CA GLU A 122 7.72 -10.75 -6.51
C GLU A 122 9.03 -9.96 -6.78
N PRO A 123 9.04 -8.77 -7.43
CA PRO A 123 10.26 -7.97 -7.62
C PRO A 123 10.94 -7.56 -6.31
N TYR A 124 10.19 -7.54 -5.20
CA TYR A 124 10.63 -7.12 -3.89
C TYR A 124 10.96 -8.30 -2.95
N HIS A 125 10.83 -9.57 -3.38
CA HIS A 125 11.06 -10.74 -2.53
C HIS A 125 12.42 -10.73 -1.81
N ARG A 126 13.49 -10.42 -2.55
CA ARG A 126 14.85 -10.29 -1.99
C ARG A 126 15.00 -9.10 -1.02
N PHE A 127 14.24 -8.03 -1.20
CA PHE A 127 14.20 -6.92 -0.24
C PHE A 127 13.45 -7.38 1.03
N ALA A 128 12.22 -7.87 0.89
CA ALA A 128 11.38 -8.32 1.98
C ALA A 128 12.07 -9.37 2.86
N ALA A 129 12.75 -10.35 2.27
CA ALA A 129 13.48 -11.39 3.01
C ALA A 129 14.70 -10.89 3.81
N GLN A 130 15.29 -9.74 3.44
CA GLN A 130 16.36 -9.08 4.21
C GLN A 130 15.79 -8.05 5.20
N PHE A 131 14.66 -7.44 4.86
CA PHE A 131 13.99 -6.40 5.62
C PHE A 131 13.11 -6.95 6.75
N PHE A 132 12.66 -8.20 6.65
CA PHE A 132 11.77 -8.84 7.63
C PHE A 132 12.26 -8.67 9.09
N LYS A 133 13.57 -8.80 9.34
CA LYS A 133 14.15 -8.62 10.68
C LYS A 133 13.98 -7.21 11.28
N ASN A 134 13.71 -6.20 10.45
CA ASN A 134 13.49 -4.80 10.84
C ASN A 134 11.99 -4.44 10.96
N ALA A 135 11.12 -5.20 10.29
CA ALA A 135 9.67 -5.02 10.29
C ALA A 135 8.92 -6.02 11.21
N ALA A 136 9.58 -7.07 11.67
CA ALA A 136 9.05 -8.07 12.62
C ALA A 136 9.37 -7.74 14.09
N ASP A 137 10.03 -6.61 14.35
CA ASP A 137 10.22 -6.03 15.67
C ASP A 137 8.94 -5.24 16.04
N PRO A 138 8.21 -5.58 17.12
CA PRO A 138 6.94 -4.94 17.46
C PRO A 138 7.05 -3.43 17.71
N GLU A 139 8.17 -2.98 18.29
CA GLU A 139 8.41 -1.58 18.66
C GLU A 139 8.91 -0.73 17.47
N SER A 140 8.99 -1.32 16.27
CA SER A 140 9.57 -0.70 15.09
C SER A 140 8.54 0.08 14.27
N PRO A 141 8.79 1.35 13.89
CA PRO A 141 7.94 2.15 12.99
C PRO A 141 7.97 1.65 11.52
N LEU A 142 8.57 0.48 11.32
CA LEU A 142 8.66 -0.28 10.08
C LEU A 142 7.74 -1.51 10.09
N SER A 143 7.09 -1.80 11.22
CA SER A 143 6.14 -2.89 11.33
C SER A 143 4.86 -2.54 10.55
N PRO A 144 4.28 -3.46 9.74
CA PRO A 144 3.00 -3.21 9.08
C PRO A 144 1.83 -3.03 10.06
N PHE A 145 2.05 -3.31 11.35
CA PHE A 145 1.11 -3.10 12.44
C PHE A 145 1.29 -1.75 13.17
N SER A 146 2.39 -1.00 12.94
CA SER A 146 2.64 0.29 13.63
C SER A 146 1.70 1.41 13.17
N ASP A 147 1.71 2.53 13.89
CA ASP A 147 0.89 3.70 13.58
C ASP A 147 1.31 4.40 12.27
N GLU A 148 2.61 4.44 11.97
CA GLU A 148 3.12 4.97 10.70
C GLU A 148 2.58 4.19 9.49
N SER A 149 2.35 2.89 9.69
CA SER A 149 1.84 1.97 8.66
C SER A 149 0.31 2.01 8.46
N VAL A 150 -0.44 2.82 9.24
CA VAL A 150 -1.92 2.88 9.19
C VAL A 150 -2.45 3.16 7.79
N ALA A 151 -1.84 4.07 7.04
CA ALA A 151 -2.33 4.47 5.71
C ALA A 151 -2.29 3.30 4.71
N ALA A 152 -1.16 2.58 4.64
CA ALA A 152 -1.01 1.40 3.79
C ALA A 152 -1.82 0.20 4.31
N ARG A 153 -1.97 0.07 5.63
CA ARG A 153 -2.82 -0.96 6.29
C ARG A 153 -4.28 -0.79 5.90
N GLU A 154 -4.87 0.40 6.05
CA GLU A 154 -6.25 0.66 5.61
C GLU A 154 -6.42 0.52 4.09
N ALA A 155 -5.45 0.95 3.28
CA ALA A 155 -5.49 0.74 1.83
C ALA A 155 -5.56 -0.75 1.45
N ALA A 156 -4.80 -1.62 2.14
CA ALA A 156 -4.86 -3.06 1.93
C ALA A 156 -6.16 -3.69 2.46
N ILE A 157 -6.63 -3.28 3.65
CA ILE A 157 -7.90 -3.74 4.24
C ILE A 157 -9.09 -3.35 3.35
N ALA A 158 -9.07 -2.18 2.73
CA ALA A 158 -10.09 -1.73 1.79
C ALA A 158 -10.27 -2.67 0.59
N LEU A 159 -9.19 -3.31 0.09
CA LEU A 159 -9.28 -4.31 -0.99
C LEU A 159 -9.96 -5.60 -0.53
N HIS A 160 -9.75 -6.04 0.72
CA HIS A 160 -10.51 -7.16 1.30
C HIS A 160 -11.98 -6.79 1.52
N ARG A 161 -12.24 -5.54 1.92
CA ARG A 161 -13.60 -4.96 2.06
C ARG A 161 -14.34 -4.97 0.71
N GLU A 162 -13.66 -4.62 -0.39
CA GLU A 162 -14.17 -4.72 -1.76
C GLU A 162 -14.35 -6.18 -2.23
N ALA A 163 -13.40 -7.06 -1.91
CA ALA A 163 -13.50 -8.49 -2.22
C ALA A 163 -14.70 -9.16 -1.54
N LEU A 164 -15.00 -8.79 -0.29
CA LEU A 164 -16.19 -9.23 0.44
C LEU A 164 -17.48 -8.64 -0.16
N ALA A 165 -17.54 -7.31 -0.31
CA ALA A 165 -18.76 -6.59 -0.70
C ALA A 165 -19.23 -6.92 -2.13
N GLY A 166 -18.31 -7.21 -3.06
CA GLY A 166 -18.64 -7.66 -4.42
C GLY A 166 -18.94 -9.15 -4.55
N SER A 167 -19.12 -9.89 -3.44
CA SER A 167 -19.39 -11.33 -3.46
C SER A 167 -20.85 -11.69 -3.16
N SER A 168 -21.29 -12.85 -3.65
CA SER A 168 -22.59 -13.46 -3.34
C SER A 168 -22.72 -13.98 -1.89
N THR A 169 -21.61 -14.05 -1.16
CA THR A 169 -21.47 -14.86 0.05
C THR A 169 -22.01 -14.16 1.30
N LYS A 170 -22.92 -14.84 2.01
CA LYS A 170 -23.51 -14.34 3.26
C LYS A 170 -22.73 -14.86 4.47
N SER A 171 -22.37 -13.96 5.39
CA SER A 171 -21.76 -14.23 6.70
C SER A 171 -22.78 -14.05 7.85
N ASP A 172 -22.39 -14.33 9.09
CA ASP A 172 -23.17 -13.87 10.25
C ASP A 172 -22.95 -12.35 10.49
N PRO A 173 -24.01 -11.56 10.76
CA PRO A 173 -23.91 -10.11 10.97
C PRO A 173 -23.01 -9.68 12.13
N GLU A 174 -22.82 -10.53 13.16
CA GLU A 174 -21.92 -10.22 14.28
C GLU A 174 -20.44 -10.25 13.80
N LEU A 175 -20.09 -11.19 12.92
CA LEU A 175 -18.72 -11.35 12.41
C LEU A 175 -18.39 -10.45 11.21
N ALA A 176 -19.40 -10.09 10.40
CA ALA A 176 -19.22 -9.39 9.12
C ALA A 176 -18.33 -8.12 9.18
N PRO A 177 -18.40 -7.26 10.22
CA PRO A 177 -17.57 -6.05 10.31
C PRO A 177 -16.07 -6.31 10.52
N LEU A 178 -15.67 -7.52 10.93
CA LEU A 178 -14.27 -7.88 11.25
C LEU A 178 -13.60 -8.73 10.15
N LEU A 179 -14.35 -9.07 9.09
CA LEU A 179 -13.85 -9.92 8.01
C LEU A 179 -12.78 -9.27 7.13
N PRO A 180 -12.84 -7.97 6.76
CA PRO A 180 -11.76 -7.33 5.99
C PRO A 180 -10.41 -7.40 6.70
N GLU A 181 -10.41 -7.15 8.00
CA GLU A 181 -9.23 -7.11 8.88
C GLU A 181 -8.71 -8.54 9.12
N LEU A 182 -9.60 -9.53 9.30
CA LEU A 182 -9.23 -10.94 9.40
C LEU A 182 -8.63 -11.50 8.09
N LEU A 183 -9.15 -11.09 6.91
CA LEU A 183 -8.57 -11.46 5.62
C LEU A 183 -7.21 -10.76 5.38
N TRP A 184 -7.03 -9.53 5.88
CA TRP A 184 -5.73 -8.86 5.90
C TRP A 184 -4.73 -9.55 6.84
N LEU A 185 -5.14 -10.02 8.02
CA LEU A 185 -4.29 -10.86 8.89
C LEU A 185 -3.91 -12.18 8.21
N MET A 186 -4.83 -12.80 7.46
CA MET A 186 -4.53 -13.96 6.62
C MET A 186 -3.53 -13.62 5.50
N GLN A 187 -3.62 -12.42 4.91
CA GLN A 187 -2.61 -11.92 3.98
C GLN A 187 -1.25 -11.72 4.67
N MET A 188 -1.18 -11.17 5.89
CA MET A 188 0.09 -11.05 6.63
C MET A 188 0.71 -12.42 6.93
N GLY A 189 -0.11 -13.45 7.21
CA GLY A 189 0.34 -14.84 7.29
C GLY A 189 0.91 -15.38 5.96
N LEU A 190 0.34 -14.98 4.82
CA LEU A 190 0.89 -15.27 3.50
C LEU A 190 2.21 -14.51 3.23
N VAL A 191 2.31 -13.23 3.58
CA VAL A 191 3.54 -12.43 3.44
C VAL A 191 4.69 -13.08 4.22
N LEU A 192 4.41 -13.48 5.47
CA LEU A 192 5.35 -14.22 6.32
C LEU A 192 5.80 -15.52 5.65
N PHE A 193 4.88 -16.34 5.15
CA PHE A 193 5.23 -17.58 4.46
C PHE A 193 6.07 -17.34 3.20
N TRP A 194 5.68 -16.35 2.39
CA TRP A 194 6.34 -15.95 1.14
C TRP A 194 7.78 -15.46 1.35
N VAL A 195 8.04 -14.69 2.40
CA VAL A 195 9.40 -14.27 2.82
C VAL A 195 10.36 -15.45 3.01
N TYR A 196 9.86 -16.57 3.53
CA TYR A 196 10.62 -17.82 3.72
C TYR A 196 10.53 -18.80 2.54
N ASP A 197 9.69 -18.53 1.54
CA ASP A 197 9.61 -19.36 0.34
C ASP A 197 10.90 -19.24 -0.49
N ARG A 198 11.34 -20.39 -1.01
CA ARG A 198 12.54 -20.56 -1.84
C ARG A 198 12.22 -21.43 -3.07
N SER A 199 10.95 -21.75 -3.31
CA SER A 199 10.51 -22.40 -4.55
C SER A 199 10.49 -21.38 -5.70
N PRO A 200 10.76 -21.79 -6.96
CA PRO A 200 10.75 -20.88 -8.11
C PRO A 200 9.40 -20.16 -8.25
N GLY A 201 9.43 -18.84 -8.44
CA GLY A 201 8.21 -18.02 -8.59
C GLY A 201 7.27 -18.06 -7.38
N ALA A 202 7.78 -18.40 -6.19
CA ALA A 202 7.02 -18.64 -4.97
C ALA A 202 5.86 -19.67 -5.13
N GLU A 203 6.11 -20.75 -5.86
CA GLU A 203 5.13 -21.81 -6.16
C GLU A 203 4.46 -22.41 -4.89
N ARG A 204 5.17 -22.51 -3.76
CA ARG A 204 4.56 -22.96 -2.49
C ARG A 204 3.61 -21.92 -1.93
N SER A 205 3.95 -20.64 -2.01
CA SER A 205 3.10 -19.52 -1.58
C SER A 205 1.82 -19.41 -2.43
N ARG A 206 1.96 -19.56 -3.76
CA ARG A 206 0.80 -19.62 -4.67
C ARG A 206 -0.12 -20.81 -4.36
N ARG A 207 0.44 -22.02 -4.16
CA ARG A 207 -0.33 -23.19 -3.73
C ARG A 207 -0.91 -23.08 -2.31
N LEU A 208 -0.37 -22.22 -1.44
CA LEU A 208 -0.99 -21.92 -0.17
C LEU A 208 -2.29 -21.13 -0.40
N VAL A 209 -2.25 -20.06 -1.20
CA VAL A 209 -3.44 -19.26 -1.58
C VAL A 209 -4.53 -20.12 -2.23
N GLU A 210 -4.16 -20.96 -3.20
CA GLU A 210 -5.09 -21.90 -3.87
C GLU A 210 -5.85 -22.81 -2.88
N ARG A 211 -5.22 -23.16 -1.76
CA ARG A 211 -5.80 -24.04 -0.74
C ARG A 211 -6.52 -23.28 0.36
N THR A 212 -6.07 -22.10 0.75
CA THR A 212 -6.65 -21.34 1.87
C THR A 212 -7.84 -20.48 1.46
N ALA A 213 -7.84 -19.86 0.28
CA ALA A 213 -8.95 -18.99 -0.14
C ALA A 213 -10.32 -19.71 -0.20
N PRO A 214 -10.43 -20.96 -0.72
CA PRO A 214 -11.67 -21.71 -0.65
C PRO A 214 -12.07 -22.13 0.78
N ILE A 215 -11.11 -22.33 1.68
CA ILE A 215 -11.37 -22.65 3.09
C ILE A 215 -11.91 -21.42 3.82
N ALA A 216 -11.28 -20.25 3.65
CA ALA A 216 -11.73 -18.99 4.22
C ALA A 216 -13.14 -18.62 3.75
N ALA A 217 -13.39 -18.66 2.44
CA ALA A 217 -14.72 -18.39 1.89
C ALA A 217 -15.80 -19.36 2.42
N ARG A 218 -15.47 -20.66 2.58
CA ARG A 218 -16.38 -21.64 3.19
C ARG A 218 -16.63 -21.37 4.68
N ALA A 219 -15.61 -21.01 5.45
CA ALA A 219 -15.77 -20.67 6.86
C ALA A 219 -16.67 -19.44 7.05
N ILE A 220 -16.47 -18.41 6.22
CA ILE A 220 -17.31 -17.20 6.16
C ILE A 220 -18.75 -17.59 5.78
N ALA A 221 -18.95 -18.36 4.71
CA ALA A 221 -20.26 -18.82 4.26
C ALA A 221 -20.99 -19.75 5.25
N LEU A 222 -20.26 -20.42 6.15
CA LEU A 222 -20.79 -21.25 7.21
C LEU A 222 -21.19 -20.45 8.46
N SER A 223 -20.49 -19.35 8.78
CA SER A 223 -20.72 -18.54 9.99
C SER A 223 -22.19 -18.17 10.21
N ARG A 224 -22.92 -17.85 9.13
CA ARG A 224 -24.36 -17.50 9.12
C ARG A 224 -25.30 -18.56 9.69
N PHE A 225 -24.88 -19.82 9.82
CA PHE A 225 -25.75 -20.90 10.30
C PHE A 225 -25.86 -20.87 11.82
N ARG A 226 -27.11 -20.85 12.32
CA ARG A 226 -27.41 -20.69 13.76
C ARG A 226 -26.66 -21.66 14.70
N VAL A 227 -26.33 -22.86 14.21
CA VAL A 227 -25.58 -23.89 14.97
C VAL A 227 -24.14 -23.46 15.30
N LEU A 228 -23.52 -22.60 14.49
CA LEU A 228 -22.15 -22.11 14.72
C LEU A 228 -22.08 -20.81 15.53
N ARG A 229 -23.21 -20.16 15.84
CA ARG A 229 -23.24 -18.88 16.57
C ARG A 229 -22.47 -18.85 17.89
N PRO A 230 -22.46 -19.90 18.73
CA PRO A 230 -21.63 -19.90 19.94
C PRO A 230 -20.14 -19.77 19.64
N LEU A 231 -19.66 -20.46 18.60
CA LEU A 231 -18.27 -20.37 18.12
C LEU A 231 -17.99 -19.03 17.45
N VAL A 232 -18.90 -18.53 16.61
CA VAL A 232 -18.79 -17.22 15.96
C VAL A 232 -18.66 -16.10 16.99
N ARG A 233 -19.38 -16.19 18.12
CA ARG A 233 -19.27 -15.23 19.23
C ARG A 233 -17.96 -15.31 19.99
N GLN A 234 -17.41 -16.52 20.20
CA GLN A 234 -16.07 -16.69 20.79
C GLN A 234 -14.99 -16.10 19.86
N VAL A 235 -15.09 -16.38 18.55
CA VAL A 235 -14.18 -15.80 17.55
C VAL A 235 -14.32 -14.28 17.50
N HIS A 236 -15.55 -13.73 17.46
CA HIS A 236 -15.78 -12.29 17.50
C HIS A 236 -15.20 -11.64 18.76
N ALA A 237 -15.41 -12.22 19.95
CA ALA A 237 -14.85 -11.70 21.19
C ALA A 237 -13.31 -11.63 21.12
N LEU A 238 -12.65 -12.72 20.71
CA LEU A 238 -11.19 -12.76 20.53
C LEU A 238 -10.70 -11.76 19.47
N LEU A 239 -11.45 -11.54 18.38
CA LEU A 239 -11.06 -10.56 17.36
C LEU A 239 -11.27 -9.11 17.84
N VAL A 240 -12.25 -8.83 18.68
CA VAL A 240 -12.43 -7.51 19.30
C VAL A 240 -11.39 -7.24 20.40
N GLU A 241 -10.96 -8.28 21.11
CA GLU A 241 -9.96 -8.18 22.20
C GLU A 241 -8.50 -8.14 21.68
N PHE A 242 -8.20 -8.80 20.56
CA PHE A 242 -6.82 -9.02 20.10
C PHE A 242 -6.49 -8.64 18.64
N MET A 243 -7.42 -8.12 17.83
CA MET A 243 -7.00 -7.57 16.52
C MET A 243 -6.34 -6.19 16.69
N PRO A 244 -5.25 -5.90 15.96
CA PRO A 244 -4.67 -4.57 15.87
C PRO A 244 -5.54 -3.66 14.98
N VAL A 245 -6.67 -3.23 15.52
CA VAL A 245 -7.53 -2.18 14.97
C VAL A 245 -6.76 -0.85 15.05
N PRO A 246 -6.84 0.07 14.05
CA PRO A 246 -6.26 1.40 14.18
C PRO A 246 -6.92 2.15 15.33
N ASP A 247 -6.17 2.51 16.37
CA ASP A 247 -6.81 2.86 17.62
C ASP A 247 -7.34 4.31 17.70
N GLY A 248 -8.52 4.38 18.28
CA GLY A 248 -9.31 5.55 18.64
C GLY A 248 -10.51 5.15 19.52
N ARG A 249 -10.47 3.96 20.12
CA ARG A 249 -11.48 3.38 21.02
C ARG A 249 -10.87 2.58 22.19
N ASP A 250 -9.56 2.65 22.38
CA ASP A 250 -8.87 2.17 23.57
C ASP A 250 -9.53 2.76 24.82
N GLY A 251 -10.04 1.88 25.67
CA GLY A 251 -11.02 2.18 26.71
C GLY A 251 -10.46 2.90 27.94
N HIS A 252 -9.36 3.64 27.80
CA HIS A 252 -8.71 4.42 28.85
C HIS A 252 -9.47 5.72 29.15
N GLU A 253 -10.76 5.59 29.46
CA GLU A 253 -11.53 6.61 30.17
C GLU A 253 -10.94 6.74 31.58
N GLU A 254 -10.06 7.74 31.78
CA GLU A 254 -9.45 8.04 33.08
C GLU A 254 -10.56 8.28 34.12
N ARG A 255 -10.79 7.29 34.99
CA ARG A 255 -11.73 7.43 36.09
C ARG A 255 -11.28 8.62 36.95
N PRO A 256 -12.08 9.70 37.07
CA PRO A 256 -11.66 10.88 37.81
C PRO A 256 -11.42 10.49 39.27
N VAL A 257 -10.19 10.70 39.73
CA VAL A 257 -9.80 10.47 41.13
C VAL A 257 -10.69 11.34 42.01
N ARG A 258 -11.60 10.70 42.74
CA ARG A 258 -12.42 11.39 43.73
C ARG A 258 -11.54 11.78 44.91
N SER A 259 -11.09 13.03 44.93
CA SER A 259 -10.59 13.68 46.13
C SER A 259 -11.73 13.78 47.16
N GLY A 260 -11.43 13.34 48.38
CA GLY A 260 -12.28 13.36 49.56
C GLY A 260 -11.42 13.25 50.81
#